data_AF-A0A136HEN5-F1
#
_entry.id   AF-A0A136HEN5-F1
#
_cell.length_a   1.000
_cell.length_b   1.000
_cell.length_c   1.000
_cell.angle_alpha   90.00
_cell.angle_beta   90.00
_cell.angle_gamma   90.00
#
_symmetry.space_group_name_H-M   'P 1'
#
loop_
_entity.id
_entity.type
_entity.pdbx_description
1 polymer ?
#
loop_
_entity_poly.entity_id
_entity_poly.type
_entity_poly.pdbx_seq_one_letter_code
_entity_poly.pdbx_strand_id
1 'polypeptide(L)'
;MLEQVLGWAGVVLYIVAHGWISILKRSPKQGYYIVNLSAALLIVASSIMLASWQPVFINGFWALISIAALARFKLPSLLLTNRYLALLVAAVFCAGIAGLLVLGNVGLYILAWSSVIAFCLSYWRFSAQQLSQQGYFLFTAYAAFILLPQLYLDENWPVFLMEVLWGSLSVAGYLRHRSVKQA
;
A
#
# COMPACT_ATOMS: atom_id res chain seq x y z
N MET A 1 -11.48 16.05 -14.31
CA MET A 1 -10.96 15.35 -15.51
C MET A 1 -9.47 15.05 -15.41
N LEU A 2 -8.62 16.03 -15.12
CA LEU A 2 -7.17 15.84 -15.03
C LEU A 2 -6.77 14.85 -13.92
N GLU A 3 -7.42 14.93 -12.76
CA GLU A 3 -7.20 14.04 -11.62
C GLU A 3 -7.44 12.56 -11.98
N GLN A 4 -8.49 12.27 -12.75
CA GLN A 4 -8.77 10.91 -13.23
C GLN A 4 -7.73 10.44 -14.24
N VAL A 5 -7.32 11.29 -15.18
CA VAL A 5 -6.28 10.95 -16.17
C VAL A 5 -4.95 10.63 -15.48
N LEU A 6 -4.53 11.46 -14.53
CA LEU A 6 -3.32 11.22 -13.74
C LEU A 6 -3.45 9.94 -12.92
N GLY A 7 -4.59 9.72 -12.27
CA GLY A 7 -4.86 8.54 -11.47
C GLY A 7 -4.76 7.25 -12.30
N TRP A 8 -5.48 7.18 -13.42
CA TRP A 8 -5.45 6.01 -14.32
C TRP A 8 -4.07 5.80 -14.95
N ALA A 9 -3.37 6.86 -15.35
CA ALA A 9 -2.00 6.76 -15.84
C ALA A 9 -1.07 6.17 -14.75
N GLY A 10 -1.21 6.62 -13.50
CA GLY A 10 -0.49 6.07 -12.35
C GLY A 10 -0.78 4.57 -12.14
N VAL A 11 -2.04 4.16 -12.19
CA VAL A 11 -2.44 2.74 -12.07
C VAL A 11 -1.83 1.89 -13.18
N VAL A 12 -1.86 2.36 -14.44
CA VAL A 12 -1.25 1.65 -15.57
C VAL A 12 0.25 1.47 -15.34
N LEU A 13 0.96 2.52 -14.90
CA LEU A 13 2.38 2.41 -14.58
C LEU A 13 2.65 1.44 -13.41
N TYR A 14 1.81 1.43 -12.37
CA TYR A 14 1.92 0.43 -11.30
C TYR A 14 1.73 -0.99 -11.80
N ILE A 15 0.75 -1.24 -12.68
CA ILE A 15 0.52 -2.55 -13.29
C ILE A 15 1.74 -2.95 -14.13
N VAL A 16 2.30 -2.04 -14.92
CA VAL A 16 3.52 -2.29 -15.73
C VAL A 16 4.71 -2.62 -14.82
N ALA A 17 4.93 -1.83 -13.76
CA ALA A 17 5.99 -2.06 -12.78
C ALA A 17 5.81 -3.42 -12.09
N HIS A 18 4.57 -3.75 -11.71
CA HIS A 18 4.25 -5.01 -11.06
C HIS A 18 4.45 -6.20 -12.01
N GLY A 19 3.98 -6.10 -13.26
CA GLY A 19 4.18 -7.10 -14.31
C GLY A 19 5.65 -7.36 -14.64
N TRP A 20 6.50 -6.34 -14.53
CA TRP A 20 7.95 -6.49 -14.70
C TRP A 20 8.56 -7.51 -13.71
N ILE A 21 8.09 -7.50 -12.47
CA ILE A 21 8.58 -8.41 -11.43
C ILE A 21 7.81 -9.74 -11.47
N SER A 22 6.48 -9.69 -11.56
CA SER A 22 5.64 -10.87 -11.38
C SER A 22 5.55 -11.77 -12.63
N ILE A 23 5.49 -11.17 -13.83
CA ILE A 23 5.36 -11.91 -15.09
C ILE A 23 6.74 -12.17 -15.70
N LEU A 24 7.55 -11.12 -15.84
CA LEU A 24 8.85 -11.23 -16.51
C LEU A 24 9.94 -11.82 -15.60
N LYS A 25 9.66 -11.99 -14.30
CA LYS A 25 10.60 -12.52 -13.28
C LYS A 25 11.95 -11.81 -13.28
N ARG A 26 11.98 -10.53 -13.67
CA ARG A 26 13.20 -9.73 -13.73
C ARG A 26 13.49 -9.16 -12.35
N SER A 27 14.76 -9.14 -11.97
CA SER A 27 15.17 -8.42 -10.76
C SER A 27 14.83 -6.93 -10.91
N PRO A 28 14.42 -6.26 -9.82
CA PRO A 28 14.15 -4.83 -9.83
C PRO A 28 15.45 -4.08 -10.11
N LYS A 29 15.57 -3.54 -11.34
CA LYS A 29 16.67 -2.66 -11.77
C LYS A 29 16.24 -1.20 -11.62
N GLN A 30 17.14 -0.25 -11.91
CA GLN A 30 16.84 1.18 -11.89
C GLN A 30 15.56 1.54 -12.65
N GLY A 31 15.33 0.93 -13.82
CA GLY A 31 14.11 1.15 -14.60
C GLY A 31 12.81 0.82 -13.84
N TYR A 32 12.79 -0.22 -13.02
CA TYR A 32 11.63 -0.55 -12.18
C TYR A 32 11.33 0.57 -11.18
N TYR A 33 12.35 1.06 -10.47
CA TYR A 33 12.17 2.12 -9.47
C TYR A 33 11.81 3.47 -10.11
N ILE A 34 12.27 3.75 -11.33
CA ILE A 34 11.84 4.92 -12.10
C ILE A 34 10.34 4.83 -12.42
N VAL A 35 9.88 3.70 -12.97
CA VAL A 35 8.46 3.51 -13.29
C VAL A 35 7.61 3.57 -12.03
N ASN A 36 8.04 2.93 -10.94
CA ASN A 36 7.35 2.94 -9.66
C ASN A 36 7.27 4.35 -9.05
N LEU A 37 8.35 5.14 -9.14
CA LEU A 37 8.39 6.53 -8.70
C LEU A 37 7.43 7.40 -9.53
N SER A 38 7.44 7.26 -10.86
CA SER A 38 6.52 7.99 -11.72
C SER A 38 5.06 7.63 -11.42
N ALA A 39 4.74 6.35 -11.24
CA ALA A 39 3.42 5.90 -10.83
C ALA A 39 2.98 6.54 -9.51
N ALA A 40 3.85 6.49 -8.50
CA ALA A 40 3.60 7.05 -7.18
C ALA A 40 3.30 8.55 -7.24
N LEU A 41 4.11 9.32 -7.97
CA LEU A 41 3.94 10.77 -8.09
C LEU A 41 2.63 11.15 -8.82
N LEU A 42 2.24 10.40 -9.85
CA LEU A 42 0.95 10.60 -10.53
C LEU A 42 -0.23 10.33 -9.59
N ILE A 43 -0.19 9.23 -8.82
CA ILE A 43 -1.23 8.90 -7.84
C ILE A 43 -1.28 9.93 -6.72
N VAL A 44 -0.14 10.41 -6.23
CA VAL A 44 -0.08 11.50 -5.23
C VAL A 44 -0.75 12.76 -5.77
N ALA A 45 -0.38 13.21 -6.97
CA ALA A 45 -0.95 14.41 -7.56
C ALA A 45 -2.47 14.28 -7.76
N SER A 46 -2.91 13.15 -8.34
CA SER A 46 -4.33 12.82 -8.52
C SER A 46 -5.09 12.82 -7.19
N SER A 47 -4.54 12.17 -6.16
CA SER A 47 -5.21 12.02 -4.86
C SER A 47 -5.24 13.31 -4.05
N ILE A 48 -4.26 14.21 -4.19
CA ILE A 48 -4.32 15.56 -3.62
C ILE A 48 -5.48 16.34 -4.23
N MET A 49 -5.67 16.26 -5.56
CA MET A 49 -6.78 16.95 -6.24
C MET A 49 -8.16 16.44 -5.80
N LEU A 50 -8.24 15.17 -5.37
CA LEU A 50 -9.45 14.54 -4.83
C LEU A 50 -9.59 14.69 -3.30
N ALA A 51 -8.66 15.37 -2.63
CA ALA A 51 -8.56 15.42 -1.16
C ALA A 51 -8.53 14.04 -0.47
N SER A 52 -8.07 13.01 -1.19
CA SER A 52 -7.96 11.63 -0.72
C SER A 52 -6.59 11.42 -0.08
N TRP A 53 -6.48 11.77 1.20
CA TRP A 53 -5.18 11.89 1.88
C TRP A 53 -4.48 10.55 2.11
N GLN A 54 -5.19 9.48 2.41
CA GLN A 54 -4.57 8.19 2.71
C GLN A 54 -3.73 7.66 1.53
N PRO A 55 -4.23 7.67 0.26
CA PRO A 55 -3.41 7.42 -0.92
C PRO A 55 -2.22 8.36 -1.08
N VAL A 56 -2.37 9.64 -0.77
CA VAL A 56 -1.26 10.61 -0.83
C VAL A 56 -0.11 10.17 0.08
N PHE A 57 -0.41 9.78 1.31
CA PHE A 57 0.61 9.33 2.27
C PHE A 57 1.23 8.00 1.86
N ILE A 58 0.43 7.02 1.43
CA ILE A 58 0.94 5.70 1.00
C ILE A 58 1.86 5.84 -0.21
N ASN A 59 1.41 6.55 -1.25
CA ASN A 59 2.16 6.68 -2.49
C ASN A 59 3.34 7.64 -2.34
N GLY A 60 3.20 8.71 -1.52
CA GLY A 60 4.32 9.57 -1.15
C GLY A 60 5.43 8.78 -0.45
N PHE A 61 5.06 7.87 0.46
CA PHE A 61 6.00 6.98 1.10
C PHE A 61 6.67 6.01 0.10
N TRP A 62 5.92 5.41 -0.83
CA TRP A 62 6.51 4.56 -1.87
C TRP A 62 7.43 5.33 -2.83
N ALA A 63 7.13 6.59 -3.12
CA ALA A 63 8.01 7.48 -3.86
C ALA A 63 9.34 7.66 -3.12
N LEU A 64 9.31 7.90 -1.81
CA LEU A 64 10.53 8.00 -0.99
C LEU A 64 11.36 6.72 -1.01
N ILE A 65 10.74 5.55 -0.90
CA ILE A 65 11.47 4.26 -0.99
C ILE A 65 12.07 4.07 -2.39
N SER A 66 11.36 4.48 -3.44
CA SER A 66 11.87 4.39 -4.81
C SER A 66 13.08 5.31 -5.02
N ILE A 67 13.04 6.53 -4.46
CA ILE A 67 14.19 7.46 -4.44
C ILE A 67 15.36 6.86 -3.67
N ALA A 68 15.12 6.31 -2.46
CA ALA A 68 16.15 5.68 -1.66
C ALA A 68 16.82 4.50 -2.41
N ALA A 69 16.03 3.67 -3.09
CA ALA A 69 16.53 2.57 -3.90
C ALA A 69 17.36 3.05 -5.10
N LEU A 70 16.93 4.11 -5.80
CA LEU A 70 17.68 4.72 -6.90
C LEU A 70 19.01 5.32 -6.42
N ALA A 71 19.01 5.93 -5.24
CA ALA A 71 20.20 6.44 -4.56
C ALA A 71 21.07 5.33 -3.92
N ARG A 72 20.67 4.05 -4.03
CA ARG A 72 21.34 2.88 -3.42
C ARG A 72 21.47 3.00 -1.89
N PHE A 73 20.56 3.70 -1.26
CA PHE A 73 20.51 3.86 0.18
C PHE A 73 20.00 2.57 0.82
N LYS A 74 20.73 2.07 1.83
CA LYS A 74 20.30 0.91 2.62
C LYS A 74 19.35 1.38 3.72
N LEU A 75 18.11 0.90 3.68
CA LEU A 75 17.11 1.25 4.69
C LEU A 75 17.55 0.73 6.07
N PRO A 76 17.54 1.57 7.11
CA PRO A 76 17.85 1.12 8.46
C PRO A 76 16.75 0.19 9.00
N SER A 77 17.16 -0.69 9.90
CA SER A 77 16.25 -1.54 10.66
C SER A 77 15.34 -0.69 11.54
N LEU A 78 14.05 -0.99 11.55
CA LEU A 78 13.13 -0.44 12.53
C LEU A 78 13.16 -1.29 13.79
N LEU A 79 13.11 -0.65 14.96
CA LEU A 79 12.96 -1.30 16.27
C LEU A 79 11.53 -1.85 16.51
N LEU A 80 10.65 -1.68 15.53
CA LEU A 80 9.26 -2.13 15.58
C LEU A 80 9.16 -3.61 15.21
N THR A 81 8.80 -4.47 16.17
CA THR A 81 8.57 -5.90 15.92
C THR A 81 7.23 -6.16 15.21
N ASN A 82 7.03 -7.38 14.70
CA ASN A 82 5.73 -7.79 14.11
C ASN A 82 4.56 -7.61 15.08
N ARG A 83 4.78 -7.93 16.36
CA ARG A 83 3.76 -7.80 17.40
C ARG A 83 3.38 -6.35 17.61
N TYR A 84 4.36 -5.45 17.72
CA TYR A 84 4.08 -4.03 17.93
C TYR A 84 3.46 -3.38 16.69
N LEU A 85 3.86 -3.77 15.48
CA LEU A 85 3.19 -3.32 14.26
C LEU A 85 1.71 -3.77 14.24
N ALA A 86 1.44 -5.05 14.54
CA ALA A 86 0.07 -5.56 14.57
C ALA A 86 -0.77 -4.87 15.66
N LEU A 87 -0.21 -4.62 16.85
CA LEU A 87 -0.87 -3.89 17.91
C LEU A 87 -1.19 -2.45 17.52
N LEU A 88 -0.26 -1.76 16.86
CA LEU A 88 -0.47 -0.40 16.38
C LEU A 88 -1.60 -0.34 15.34
N VAL A 89 -1.57 -1.23 14.35
CA VAL A 89 -2.62 -1.35 13.34
C VAL A 89 -3.97 -1.67 13.98
N ALA A 90 -4.01 -2.63 14.91
CA ALA A 90 -5.23 -3.03 15.62
C ALA A 90 -5.78 -1.89 16.49
N ALA A 91 -4.92 -1.12 17.17
CA ALA A 91 -5.35 0.00 17.99
C ALA A 91 -6.06 1.08 17.14
N VAL A 92 -5.50 1.45 16.00
CA VAL A 92 -6.11 2.42 15.08
C VAL A 92 -7.37 1.86 14.43
N PHE A 93 -7.38 0.57 14.08
CA PHE A 93 -8.58 -0.11 13.59
C PHE A 93 -9.72 -0.06 14.61
N CYS A 94 -9.47 -0.45 15.86
CA CYS A 94 -10.46 -0.42 16.93
C CYS A 94 -10.96 1.00 17.21
N ALA A 95 -10.07 2.00 17.19
CA ALA A 95 -10.46 3.40 17.29
C ALA A 95 -11.35 3.84 16.12
N GLY A 96 -11.06 3.37 14.90
CA GLY A 96 -11.90 3.62 13.72
C GLY A 96 -13.28 2.97 13.82
N ILE A 97 -13.37 1.73 14.31
CA ILE A 97 -14.65 1.05 14.56
C ILE A 97 -15.46 1.76 15.65
N ALA A 98 -14.84 2.12 16.78
CA ALA A 98 -15.52 2.91 17.81
C ALA A 98 -15.98 4.27 17.27
N GLY A 99 -15.13 4.93 16.48
CA GLY A 99 -15.45 6.17 15.77
C GLY A 99 -16.59 5.99 14.77
N LEU A 100 -16.72 4.85 14.12
CA LEU A 100 -17.80 4.59 13.17
C LEU A 100 -19.15 4.51 13.87
N LEU A 101 -19.18 3.90 15.06
CA LEU A 101 -20.38 3.77 15.87
C LEU A 101 -20.83 5.10 16.50
N VAL A 102 -19.90 6.01 16.78
CA VAL A 102 -20.17 7.27 17.51
C VAL A 102 -20.23 8.49 16.58
N LEU A 103 -19.38 8.52 15.55
CA LEU A 103 -19.12 9.68 14.69
C LEU A 103 -19.43 9.41 13.21
N GLY A 104 -19.95 8.22 12.86
CA GLY A 104 -20.29 7.85 11.48
C GLY A 104 -19.07 7.83 10.55
N ASN A 105 -19.13 8.53 9.42
CA ASN A 105 -18.08 8.48 8.38
C ASN A 105 -16.68 8.91 8.87
N VAL A 106 -16.58 9.70 9.95
CA VAL A 106 -15.27 10.01 10.57
C VAL A 106 -14.56 8.74 11.05
N GLY A 107 -15.32 7.73 11.49
CA GLY A 107 -14.77 6.42 11.83
C GLY A 107 -14.11 5.71 10.65
N LEU A 108 -14.71 5.80 9.45
CA LEU A 108 -14.12 5.24 8.23
C LEU A 108 -12.80 5.95 7.87
N TYR A 109 -12.75 7.27 8.05
CA TYR A 109 -11.53 8.04 7.84
C TYR A 109 -10.39 7.60 8.78
N ILE A 110 -10.69 7.41 10.07
CA ILE A 110 -9.74 6.89 11.07
C ILE A 110 -9.32 5.45 10.73
N LEU A 111 -10.28 4.60 10.35
CA LEU A 111 -10.03 3.21 9.97
C LEU A 111 -9.10 3.12 8.75
N ALA A 112 -9.27 3.99 7.76
CA ALA A 112 -8.39 4.10 6.59
C ALA A 112 -6.94 4.48 6.96
N TRP A 113 -6.71 5.23 8.05
CA TRP A 113 -5.35 5.50 8.53
C TRP A 113 -4.64 4.26 9.07
N SER A 114 -5.38 3.25 9.54
CA SER A 114 -4.77 1.96 9.90
C SER A 114 -4.17 1.26 8.66
N SER A 115 -4.76 1.45 7.47
CA SER A 115 -4.20 0.98 6.20
C SER A 115 -2.91 1.70 5.84
N VAL A 116 -2.82 3.01 6.05
CA VAL A 116 -1.59 3.78 5.80
C VAL A 116 -0.44 3.25 6.65
N ILE A 117 -0.68 3.04 7.94
CA ILE A 117 0.30 2.47 8.87
C ILE A 117 0.72 1.07 8.41
N ALA A 118 -0.25 0.21 8.10
CA ALA A 118 0.00 -1.15 7.66
C ALA A 118 0.82 -1.18 6.35
N PHE A 119 0.43 -0.42 5.33
CA PHE A 119 1.17 -0.33 4.06
C PHE A 119 2.59 0.17 4.25
N CYS A 120 2.77 1.34 4.86
CA CYS A 120 4.07 2.00 4.92
C CYS A 120 5.06 1.19 5.79
N LEU A 121 4.65 0.79 7.00
CA LEU A 121 5.56 0.11 7.92
C LEU A 121 5.81 -1.35 7.50
N SER A 122 4.83 -2.05 6.94
CA SER A 122 5.09 -3.40 6.41
C SER A 122 6.01 -3.35 5.20
N TYR A 123 5.86 -2.36 4.31
CA TYR A 123 6.72 -2.21 3.15
C TYR A 123 8.15 -1.82 3.53
N TRP A 124 8.34 -0.91 4.50
CA TRP A 124 9.67 -0.60 5.04
C TRP A 124 10.34 -1.86 5.56
N ARG A 125 9.65 -2.58 6.45
CA ARG A 125 10.22 -3.75 7.12
C ARG A 125 10.47 -4.89 6.15
N PHE A 126 9.62 -5.07 5.15
CA PHE A 126 9.86 -6.03 4.08
C PHE A 126 11.11 -5.65 3.26
N SER A 127 11.23 -4.38 2.88
CA SER A 127 12.39 -3.85 2.15
C SER A 127 13.70 -3.93 2.96
N ALA A 128 13.61 -3.78 4.29
CA ALA A 128 14.71 -3.95 5.24
C ALA A 128 14.96 -5.41 5.66
N GLN A 129 14.29 -6.40 5.03
CA GLN A 129 14.39 -7.83 5.34
C GLN A 129 14.01 -8.22 6.79
N GLN A 130 13.21 -7.40 7.47
CA GLN A 130 12.72 -7.63 8.84
C GLN A 130 11.32 -8.25 8.91
N LEU A 131 10.64 -8.36 7.77
CA LEU A 131 9.30 -8.93 7.66
C LEU A 131 9.31 -10.06 6.63
N SER A 132 8.79 -11.22 7.01
CA SER A 132 8.65 -12.34 6.08
C SER A 132 7.69 -11.97 4.94
N GLN A 133 7.85 -12.61 3.79
CA GLN A 133 6.97 -12.41 2.63
C GLN A 133 5.49 -12.73 2.97
N GLN A 134 5.24 -13.75 3.79
CA GLN A 134 3.89 -14.08 4.28
C GLN A 134 3.30 -12.94 5.13
N GLY A 135 4.10 -12.40 6.05
CA GLY A 135 3.67 -11.28 6.89
C GLY A 135 3.39 -10.02 6.06
N TYR A 136 4.22 -9.75 5.05
CA TYR A 136 4.01 -8.64 4.13
C TYR A 136 2.68 -8.78 3.38
N PHE A 137 2.40 -9.93 2.76
CA PHE A 137 1.13 -10.15 2.06
C PHE A 137 -0.09 -10.00 2.98
N LEU A 138 0.00 -10.44 4.24
CA LEU A 138 -1.09 -10.29 5.19
C LEU A 138 -1.39 -8.80 5.50
N PHE A 139 -0.36 -8.02 5.81
CA PHE A 139 -0.53 -6.58 6.09
C PHE A 139 -1.02 -5.82 4.86
N THR A 140 -0.51 -6.15 3.67
CA THR A 140 -0.93 -5.52 2.42
C THR A 140 -2.38 -5.87 2.06
N ALA A 141 -2.78 -7.14 2.20
CA ALA A 141 -4.17 -7.54 1.97
C ALA A 141 -5.13 -6.82 2.92
N TYR A 142 -4.78 -6.77 4.21
CA TYR A 142 -5.52 -5.98 5.20
C TYR A 142 -5.64 -4.52 4.77
N ALA A 143 -4.51 -3.87 4.49
CA ALA A 143 -4.48 -2.43 4.22
C ALA A 143 -5.31 -2.07 2.98
N ALA A 144 -5.19 -2.85 1.91
CA ALA A 144 -5.92 -2.65 0.67
C ALA A 144 -7.44 -2.69 0.90
N PHE A 145 -7.96 -3.72 1.57
CA PHE A 145 -9.40 -3.86 1.76
C PHE A 145 -9.99 -2.88 2.78
N ILE A 146 -9.24 -2.59 3.85
CA ILE A 146 -9.67 -1.62 4.88
C ILE A 146 -9.72 -0.19 4.31
N LEU A 147 -8.94 0.11 3.28
CA LEU A 147 -8.91 1.44 2.66
C LEU A 147 -10.10 1.67 1.70
N LEU A 148 -10.69 0.61 1.12
CA LEU A 148 -11.73 0.72 0.07
C LEU A 148 -12.93 1.60 0.44
N PRO A 149 -13.54 1.52 1.65
CA PRO A 149 -14.68 2.35 1.98
C PRO A 149 -14.37 3.85 1.91
N GLN A 150 -13.17 4.24 2.37
CA GLN A 150 -12.75 5.65 2.30
C GLN A 150 -12.50 6.08 0.85
N LEU A 151 -11.87 5.24 0.03
CA LEU A 151 -11.64 5.55 -1.39
C LEU A 151 -12.94 5.70 -2.18
N TYR A 152 -13.96 4.93 -1.82
CA TYR A 152 -15.29 5.05 -2.38
C TYR A 152 -15.90 6.41 -2.03
N LEU A 153 -15.80 6.85 -0.77
CA LEU A 153 -16.28 8.16 -0.33
C LEU A 153 -15.51 9.33 -0.98
N ASP A 154 -14.22 9.15 -1.22
CA ASP A 154 -13.37 10.15 -1.89
C ASP A 154 -13.54 10.14 -3.42
N GLU A 155 -14.37 9.23 -3.98
CA GLU A 155 -14.52 8.98 -5.42
C GLU A 155 -13.19 8.73 -6.15
N ASN A 156 -12.20 8.19 -5.43
CA ASN A 156 -10.87 7.90 -5.95
C ASN A 156 -10.84 6.53 -6.66
N TRP A 157 -11.62 6.43 -7.74
CA TRP A 157 -11.80 5.19 -8.53
C TRP A 157 -10.51 4.54 -9.03
N PRO A 158 -9.49 5.29 -9.49
CA PRO A 158 -8.24 4.69 -9.93
C PRO A 158 -7.56 3.93 -8.78
N VAL A 159 -7.42 4.57 -7.62
CA VAL A 159 -6.81 3.93 -6.44
C VAL A 159 -7.72 2.84 -5.90
N PHE A 160 -9.04 3.03 -5.89
CA PHE A 160 -9.99 1.99 -5.49
C PHE A 160 -9.78 0.69 -6.28
N LEU A 161 -9.75 0.75 -7.62
CA LEU A 161 -9.54 -0.44 -8.44
C LEU A 161 -8.15 -1.04 -8.20
N MET A 162 -7.13 -0.19 -8.08
CA MET A 162 -5.77 -0.64 -7.78
C MET A 162 -5.73 -1.44 -6.48
N GLU A 163 -6.37 -0.96 -5.41
CA GLU A 163 -6.42 -1.64 -4.11
C GLU A 163 -7.22 -2.94 -4.17
N VAL A 164 -8.32 -3.00 -4.92
CA VAL A 164 -9.05 -4.27 -5.15
C VAL A 164 -8.13 -5.32 -5.78
N LEU A 165 -7.39 -4.94 -6.82
CA LEU A 165 -6.46 -5.85 -7.50
C LEU A 165 -5.29 -6.24 -6.58
N TRP A 166 -4.70 -5.26 -5.90
CA TRP A 166 -3.54 -5.47 -5.03
C TRP A 166 -3.88 -6.33 -3.81
N GLY A 167 -5.01 -6.06 -3.16
CA GLY A 167 -5.54 -6.84 -2.05
C GLY A 167 -5.78 -8.29 -2.46
N SER A 168 -6.42 -8.51 -3.62
CA SER A 168 -6.68 -9.84 -4.16
C SER A 168 -5.40 -10.62 -4.46
N LEU A 169 -4.42 -9.98 -5.10
CA LEU A 169 -3.10 -10.59 -5.36
C LEU A 169 -2.36 -10.93 -4.06
N SER A 170 -2.49 -10.10 -3.04
CA SER A 170 -1.86 -10.33 -1.73
C SER A 170 -2.48 -11.52 -0.99
N VAL A 171 -3.82 -11.66 -1.05
CA VAL A 171 -4.50 -12.86 -0.53
C VAL A 171 -4.04 -14.12 -1.26
N ALA A 172 -4.01 -14.10 -2.59
CA ALA A 172 -3.54 -15.24 -3.39
C ALA A 172 -2.08 -15.60 -3.06
N GLY A 173 -1.21 -14.59 -2.93
CA GLY A 173 0.19 -14.74 -2.54
C GLY A 173 0.36 -15.37 -1.15
N TYR A 174 -0.46 -14.94 -0.18
CA TYR A 174 -0.47 -15.50 1.17
C TYR A 174 -0.87 -16.99 1.18
N LEU A 175 -1.97 -17.34 0.50
CA LEU A 175 -2.49 -18.72 0.46
C LEU A 175 -1.50 -19.69 -0.19
N ARG A 176 -0.88 -19.29 -1.31
CA ARG A 176 0.13 -20.10 -2.01
C ARG A 176 1.38 -20.35 -1.18
N HIS A 177 1.81 -19.37 -0.39
CA HIS A 177 2.97 -19.54 0.51
C HIS A 177 2.65 -20.40 1.73
N ARG A 178 1.39 -20.48 2.14
CA ARG A 178 0.97 -21.32 3.26
C ARG A 178 0.94 -22.81 2.87
N SER A 179 0.48 -23.13 1.66
CA SER A 179 0.42 -24.52 1.19
C SER A 179 1.81 -25.16 1.01
N VAL A 180 2.82 -24.39 0.58
CA VAL A 180 4.19 -24.89 0.41
C VAL A 180 4.88 -25.22 1.75
N LYS A 181 4.49 -24.60 2.87
CA LYS A 181 5.02 -24.95 4.19
C LYS A 181 4.38 -26.19 4.81
N GLN A 182 3.30 -26.70 4.23
CA GLN A 182 2.55 -27.85 4.74
C GLN A 182 2.76 -29.13 3.90
N ALA A 183 3.51 -29.03 2.81
CA ALA A 183 3.98 -30.16 1.99
C ALA A 183 5.43 -30.48 2.34
#